data_AF-A0A2S6TMJ9-F1
#
_entry.id   AF-A0A2S6TMJ9-F1
#
_cell.length_a   1.000
_cell.length_b   1.000
_cell.length_c   1.000
_cell.angle_alpha   90.00
_cell.angle_beta   90.00
_cell.angle_gamma   90.00
#
_symmetry.space_group_name_H-M   'P 1'
#
loop_
_entity.id
_entity.type
_entity.pdbx_description
1 polymer ?
#
loop_
_entity_poly.entity_id
_entity_poly.type
_entity_poly.pdbx_seq_one_letter_code
_entity_poly.pdbx_strand_id
1 'polypeptide(L)'
;AMILGASRLRTLWEIVFPLVRSGIVATFLFILILTWSEYLLALLLSKTEVVTLPVELSKYEGSVEGRVYGRQAALAVGITLPLIAIGIFIRKHLARGFSFGMVKR
;
A
#
# COMPACT_ATOMS: atom_id res chain seq x y z
N ALA A 1 -3.20 -6.50 -32.92
CA ALA A 1 -4.26 -7.22 -32.21
C ALA A 1 -5.61 -7.14 -32.92
N MET A 2 -6.20 -5.94 -33.08
CA MET A 2 -7.51 -5.81 -33.77
C MET A 2 -7.45 -6.16 -35.27
N ILE A 3 -6.35 -5.84 -35.94
CA ILE A 3 -6.09 -6.25 -37.35
C ILE A 3 -5.96 -7.78 -37.48
N LEU A 4 -5.67 -8.49 -36.38
CA LEU A 4 -5.54 -9.96 -36.32
C LEU A 4 -6.83 -10.63 -35.79
N GLY A 5 -7.96 -9.92 -35.71
CA GLY A 5 -9.24 -10.46 -35.28
C GLY A 5 -9.41 -10.67 -33.76
N ALA A 6 -8.49 -10.17 -32.92
CA ALA A 6 -8.64 -10.26 -31.48
C ALA A 6 -9.75 -9.32 -30.96
N SER A 7 -10.62 -9.84 -30.09
CA SER A 7 -11.64 -9.03 -29.42
C SER A 7 -10.99 -7.96 -28.51
N ARG A 8 -11.71 -6.87 -28.24
CA ARG A 8 -11.22 -5.76 -27.38
C ARG A 8 -10.85 -6.26 -25.98
N LEU A 9 -11.69 -7.12 -25.39
CA LEU A 9 -11.46 -7.70 -24.07
C LEU A 9 -10.20 -8.56 -24.04
N ARG A 10 -9.98 -9.37 -25.09
CA ARG A 10 -8.79 -10.21 -25.24
C ARG A 10 -7.52 -9.38 -25.36
N THR A 11 -7.57 -8.32 -26.17
CA THR A 11 -6.45 -7.38 -26.33
C THR A 11 -6.07 -6.71 -25.00
N LEU A 12 -7.06 -6.35 -24.19
CA LEU A 12 -6.84 -5.73 -22.89
C LEU A 12 -6.11 -6.68 -21.93
N TRP A 13 -6.57 -7.92 -21.80
CA TRP A 13 -6.00 -8.89 -20.87
C TRP A 13 -4.67 -9.50 -21.32
N GLU A 14 -4.52 -9.82 -22.62
CA GLU A 14 -3.34 -10.51 -23.13
C GLU A 14 -2.19 -9.57 -23.48
N ILE A 15 -2.47 -8.29 -23.80
CA ILE A 15 -1.45 -7.35 -24.29
C ILE A 15 -1.29 -6.15 -23.37
N VAL A 16 -2.38 -5.44 -23.08
CA VAL A 16 -2.29 -4.18 -22.30
C VAL A 16 -1.92 -4.48 -20.85
N PHE A 17 -2.62 -5.40 -20.20
CA PHE A 17 -2.44 -5.70 -18.77
C PHE A 17 -1.02 -6.16 -18.41
N PRO A 18 -0.37 -7.08 -19.16
CA PRO A 18 1.01 -7.48 -18.90
C PRO A 18 2.00 -6.34 -19.15
N LEU A 19 1.73 -5.47 -20.14
CA LEU A 19 2.59 -4.35 -20.49
C LEU A 19 2.62 -3.29 -19.38
N VAL A 20 1.46 -2.98 -18.77
CA VAL A 20 1.36 -1.98 -17.68
C VAL A 20 1.51 -2.57 -16.28
N ARG A 21 1.73 -3.89 -16.15
CA ARG A 21 1.80 -4.61 -14.87
C ARG A 21 2.75 -3.96 -13.87
N SER A 22 3.93 -3.53 -14.32
CA SER A 22 4.93 -2.87 -13.46
C SER A 22 4.43 -1.54 -12.91
N GLY A 23 3.74 -0.75 -13.74
CA GLY A 23 3.10 0.50 -13.35
C GLY A 23 1.96 0.28 -12.36
N ILE A 24 1.08 -0.69 -12.62
CA ILE A 24 -0.02 -1.05 -11.71
C ILE A 24 0.52 -1.43 -10.33
N VAL A 25 1.57 -2.26 -10.27
CA VAL A 25 2.19 -2.66 -9.00
C VAL A 25 2.77 -1.45 -8.27
N ALA A 26 3.44 -0.53 -8.97
CA ALA A 26 3.96 0.68 -8.36
C ALA A 26 2.85 1.59 -7.80
N THR A 27 1.79 1.84 -8.57
CA THR A 27 0.65 2.65 -8.14
C THR A 27 -0.11 2.01 -6.97
N PHE A 28 -0.37 0.72 -7.03
CA PHE A 28 -1.03 -0.02 -5.94
C PHE A 28 -0.27 0.15 -4.63
N LEU A 29 1.06 0.02 -4.68
CA LEU A 29 1.89 0.10 -3.49
C LEU A 29 2.02 1.53 -2.96
N PHE A 30 2.05 2.52 -3.84
CA PHE A 30 1.99 3.93 -3.44
C PHE A 30 0.68 4.23 -2.69
N ILE A 31 -0.46 3.81 -3.25
CA ILE A 31 -1.77 3.96 -2.60
C ILE A 31 -1.80 3.20 -1.26
N LEU A 32 -1.27 1.97 -1.23
CA LEU A 32 -1.22 1.16 -0.02
C LEU A 32 -0.44 1.85 1.10
N ILE A 33 0.72 2.45 0.80
CA ILE A 33 1.49 3.21 1.79
C ILE A 33 0.66 4.37 2.34
N LEU A 34 0.02 5.16 1.46
CA LEU A 34 -0.79 6.31 1.87
C LEU A 34 -1.99 5.89 2.73
N THR A 35 -2.75 4.90 2.28
CA THR A 35 -3.97 4.43 2.96
C THR A 35 -3.65 3.67 4.25
N TRP A 36 -2.52 2.96 4.33
CA TRP A 36 -2.12 2.23 5.54
C TRP A 36 -1.78 3.17 6.70
N SER A 37 -1.18 4.33 6.41
CA SER A 37 -0.88 5.37 7.41
C SER A 37 -2.03 6.34 7.67
N GLU A 38 -3.16 6.21 6.98
CA GLU A 38 -4.25 7.16 7.07
C GLU A 38 -4.93 7.08 8.45
N TYR A 39 -4.78 8.14 9.23
CA TYR A 39 -5.30 8.23 10.59
C TYR A 39 -6.63 8.98 10.68
N LEU A 40 -6.78 10.11 10.00
CA LEU A 40 -7.91 11.01 10.21
C LEU A 40 -9.20 10.40 9.69
N LEU A 41 -9.15 9.84 8.48
CA LEU A 41 -10.30 9.17 7.89
C LEU A 41 -10.69 7.93 8.69
N ALA A 42 -9.70 7.18 9.18
CA ALA A 42 -9.94 6.03 10.04
C ALA A 42 -10.55 6.45 11.37
N LEU A 43 -10.08 7.52 12.02
CA LEU A 43 -10.64 8.03 13.27
C LEU A 43 -12.10 8.47 13.10
N LEU A 44 -12.42 9.10 11.98
CA LEU A 44 -13.76 9.62 11.71
C LEU A 44 -14.78 8.51 11.37
N LEU A 45 -14.35 7.48 10.64
CA LEU A 45 -15.22 6.41 10.14
C LEU A 45 -15.24 5.16 11.03
N SER A 46 -14.21 4.95 11.87
CA SER A 46 -14.14 3.75 12.71
C SER A 46 -15.27 3.75 13.74
N LYS A 47 -15.91 2.59 13.90
CA LYS A 47 -16.89 2.32 14.95
C LYS A 47 -16.20 1.55 16.08
N THR A 48 -16.80 1.51 17.26
CA THR A 48 -16.23 0.89 18.47
C THR A 48 -15.80 -0.57 18.30
N GLU A 49 -16.41 -1.31 17.37
CA GLU A 49 -16.13 -2.73 17.12
C GLU A 49 -14.96 -2.98 16.15
N VAL A 50 -14.63 -2.02 15.28
CA VAL A 50 -13.56 -2.17 14.28
C VAL A 50 -12.75 -0.89 14.24
N VAL A 51 -11.52 -0.97 14.74
CA VAL A 51 -10.56 0.14 14.80
C VAL A 51 -9.26 -0.25 14.12
N THR A 52 -8.63 0.71 13.45
CA THR A 52 -7.31 0.52 12.83
C THR A 52 -6.19 0.61 13.87
N LEU A 53 -5.04 0.01 13.59
CA LEU A 53 -3.89 0.03 14.50
C LEU A 53 -3.45 1.46 14.88
N PRO A 54 -3.39 2.45 13.97
CA PRO A 54 -3.06 3.83 14.34
C PRO A 54 -4.10 4.48 15.29
N VAL A 55 -5.39 4.19 15.09
CA VAL A 55 -6.48 4.68 15.96
C VAL A 55 -6.45 4.01 17.32
N GLU A 56 -6.11 2.73 17.39
CA GLU A 56 -5.94 2.02 18.66
C GLU A 56 -4.72 2.53 19.43
N LEU A 57 -3.60 2.84 18.74
CA LEU A 57 -2.40 3.38 19.36
C LEU A 57 -2.65 4.75 20.03
N SER A 58 -3.44 5.63 19.41
CA SER A 58 -3.71 6.98 19.96
C SER A 58 -4.50 6.95 21.28
N LYS A 59 -5.29 5.90 21.54
CA LYS A 59 -5.99 5.71 22.83
C LYS A 59 -5.04 5.61 24.03
N TYR A 60 -3.80 5.18 23.79
CA TYR A 60 -2.78 5.00 24.83
C TYR A 60 -1.93 6.26 25.08
N GLU A 61 -2.09 7.32 24.29
CA GLU A 61 -1.35 8.57 24.48
C GLU A 61 -1.92 9.41 25.65
N GLY A 62 -3.20 9.23 25.99
CA GLY A 62 -3.93 9.98 27.02
C GLY A 62 -4.46 9.16 28.20
N SER A 63 -4.12 7.88 28.32
CA SER A 63 -4.67 7.00 29.37
C SER A 63 -4.22 7.39 30.79
N VAL A 64 -5.19 7.66 31.67
CA VAL A 64 -5.02 8.06 33.07
C VAL A 64 -4.39 6.95 33.94
N GLU A 65 -4.48 5.68 33.51
CA GLU A 65 -4.02 4.50 34.28
C GLU A 65 -2.51 4.21 34.19
N GLY A 66 -1.72 5.10 33.57
CA GLY A 66 -0.28 4.92 33.38
C GLY A 66 0.05 4.40 31.98
N ARG A 67 1.19 4.85 31.44
CA ARG A 67 1.58 4.54 30.05
C ARG A 67 1.98 3.06 29.93
N VAL A 68 1.22 2.31 29.12
CA VAL A 68 1.50 0.91 28.81
C VAL A 68 2.47 0.81 27.63
N TYR A 69 3.74 1.13 27.88
CA TYR A 69 4.79 1.19 26.84
C TYR A 69 4.93 -0.11 26.03
N GLY A 70 4.74 -1.28 26.67
CA GLY A 70 4.82 -2.57 25.99
C GLY A 70 3.75 -2.73 24.89
N ARG A 71 2.50 -2.33 25.17
CA ARG A 71 1.41 -2.40 24.18
C ARG A 71 1.59 -1.35 23.08
N GLN A 72 2.03 -0.14 23.44
CA GLN A 72 2.34 0.91 22.46
C GLN A 72 3.46 0.48 21.49
N ALA A 73 4.53 -0.13 22.02
CA ALA A 73 5.62 -0.65 21.20
C ALA A 73 5.15 -1.78 20.27
N ALA A 74 4.35 -2.72 20.78
CA ALA A 74 3.78 -3.80 19.95
C ALA A 74 2.90 -3.27 18.82
N LEU A 75 2.05 -2.28 19.08
CA LEU A 75 1.24 -1.61 18.07
C LEU A 75 2.10 -0.87 17.04
N ALA A 76 3.11 -0.10 17.48
CA ALA A 76 4.02 0.62 16.60
C ALA A 76 4.81 -0.32 15.67
N VAL A 77 5.29 -1.44 16.20
CA VAL A 77 5.92 -2.50 15.40
C VAL A 77 4.91 -3.10 14.41
N GLY A 78 3.68 -3.39 14.85
CA GLY A 78 2.63 -3.91 14.00
C GLY A 78 2.23 -2.97 12.85
N ILE A 79 2.26 -1.66 13.08
CA ILE A 79 2.02 -0.64 12.04
C ILE A 79 3.18 -0.61 11.04
N THR A 80 4.43 -0.72 11.54
CA THR A 80 5.64 -0.52 10.73
C THR A 80 6.05 -1.76 9.93
N LEU A 81 5.85 -2.96 10.48
CA LEU A 81 6.32 -4.22 9.90
C LEU A 81 5.76 -4.48 8.47
N PRO A 82 4.45 -4.30 8.19
CA PRO A 82 3.91 -4.48 6.84
C PRO A 82 4.51 -3.52 5.82
N LEU A 83 4.74 -2.25 6.20
CA LEU A 83 5.36 -1.25 5.33
C LEU A 83 6.80 -1.63 4.97
N ILE A 84 7.58 -2.14 5.94
CA ILE A 84 8.92 -2.65 5.69
C ILE A 84 8.87 -3.84 4.72
N ALA A 85 7.98 -4.80 4.96
CA ALA A 85 7.84 -5.98 4.09
C ALA A 85 7.52 -5.56 2.65
N ILE A 86 6.54 -4.66 2.48
CA ILE A 86 6.18 -4.08 1.18
C ILE A 86 7.38 -3.38 0.53
N GLY A 87 8.11 -2.57 1.29
CA GLY A 87 9.33 -1.88 0.84
C GLY A 87 10.39 -2.84 0.28
N ILE A 88 10.58 -3.99 0.92
CA ILE A 88 11.51 -5.02 0.46
C ILE A 88 11.02 -5.68 -0.83
N PHE A 89 9.71 -5.95 -0.97
CA PHE A 89 9.16 -6.56 -2.18
C PHE A 89 9.14 -5.60 -3.38
N ILE A 90 8.98 -4.30 -3.14
CA ILE A 90 8.84 -3.31 -4.21
C ILE A 90 10.16 -2.85 -4.81
N ARG A 91 11.27 -2.92 -4.07
CA ARG A 91 12.59 -2.41 -4.51
C ARG A 91 12.96 -2.83 -5.94
N LYS A 92 12.65 -4.08 -6.33
CA LYS A 92 12.92 -4.63 -7.67
C LYS A 92 11.98 -4.10 -8.76
N HIS A 93 10.77 -3.71 -8.41
CA HIS A 93 9.75 -3.21 -9.33
C HIS A 93 9.92 -1.70 -9.58
N LEU A 94 10.22 -0.92 -8.53
CA LEU A 94 10.55 0.50 -8.69
C LEU A 94 11.83 0.68 -9.51
N ALA A 95 12.88 -0.09 -9.24
CA ALA A 95 14.13 -0.02 -10.00
C ALA A 95 13.91 -0.25 -11.51
N ARG A 96 13.04 -1.19 -11.89
CA ARG A 96 12.69 -1.44 -13.30
C ARG A 96 11.78 -0.35 -13.88
N GLY A 97 10.83 0.18 -13.10
CA GLY A 97 9.91 1.24 -13.53
C GLY A 97 10.62 2.54 -13.92
N PHE A 98 11.66 2.93 -13.17
CA PHE A 98 12.49 4.08 -13.51
C PHE A 98 13.36 3.86 -14.78
N SER A 99 13.77 2.62 -15.06
CA SER A 99 14.59 2.31 -16.24
C SER A 99 13.83 2.38 -17.57
N PHE A 100 12.53 2.08 -17.61
CA PHE A 100 11.73 2.16 -18.84
C PHE A 100 11.44 3.61 -19.28
N GLY A 101 11.57 4.60 -18.38
CA GLY A 101 11.56 6.04 -18.73
C GLY A 101 12.91 6.57 -19.24
N MET A 102 13.98 5.77 -19.15
CA MET A 102 15.34 6.08 -19.62
C MET A 102 15.76 5.17 -20.78
N VAL A 103 14.84 4.78 -21.65
CA VAL A 103 15.24 4.28 -22.97
C VAL A 103 15.68 5.49 -23.80
N LYS A 104 16.99 5.70 -23.71
CA LYS A 104 17.89 6.36 -24.66
C LYS A 104 17.27 6.69 -26.03
N ARG A 105 17.41 7.97 -26.41
CA ARG A 105 17.67 8.35 -27.80
C ARG A 105 18.80 7.53 -28.39
#